data_AF-A0A6P0WGJ0-F1
#
_entry.id   AF-A0A6P0WGJ0-F1
#
_cell.length_a   1.000
_cell.length_b   1.000
_cell.length_c   1.000
_cell.angle_alpha   90.00
_cell.angle_beta   90.00
_cell.angle_gamma   90.00
#
_symmetry.space_group_name_H-M   'P 1'
#
loop_
_entity.id
_entity.type
_entity.pdbx_description
1 polymer ?
#
loop_
_entity_poly.entity_id
_entity_poly.type
_entity_poly.pdbx_seq_one_letter_code
_entity_poly.pdbx_strand_id
1 'polypeptide(L)'
;MRKSKPFYGSTTNSLFAYQDHPSAEQKEYLSVRFDEIFGRCYLHHPTLSNALNQFRQNKEQLLRVLDFPNIPLHNNAAFSDIREFVTRRKISGGTRSEAGLQARDTMIGLKKTCRKLGICFWAYLLSRLRGDDKIPPLPDLIRQKAIERGLVGSPA
;
A
#
# COMPACT_ATOMS: atom_id res chain seq x y z
N MET A 1 -22.86 -25.70 29.26
CA MET A 1 -22.73 -24.22 29.22
C MET A 1 -21.29 -23.83 28.97
N ARG A 2 -20.90 -23.56 27.71
CA ARG A 2 -19.57 -23.00 27.40
C ARG A 2 -19.66 -21.48 27.55
N LYS A 3 -18.96 -20.94 28.54
CA LYS A 3 -18.80 -19.48 28.71
C LYS A 3 -18.11 -18.93 27.46
N SER A 4 -18.81 -18.14 26.67
CA SER A 4 -18.25 -17.40 25.54
C SER A 4 -17.27 -16.37 26.05
N LYS A 5 -15.99 -16.52 25.71
CA LYS A 5 -15.00 -15.45 25.88
C LYS A 5 -15.37 -14.28 24.93
N PRO A 6 -15.26 -13.02 25.35
CA PRO A 6 -15.52 -11.88 24.47
C PRO A 6 -14.50 -11.89 23.33
N PHE A 7 -15.02 -11.92 22.11
CA PHE A 7 -14.26 -12.01 20.86
C PHE A 7 -13.66 -10.64 20.51
N TYR A 8 -12.41 -10.40 20.92
CA TYR A 8 -11.60 -9.25 20.52
C TYR A 8 -11.11 -9.42 19.06
N GLY A 9 -12.03 -9.42 18.08
CA GLY A 9 -11.69 -9.61 16.66
C GLY A 9 -12.76 -9.20 15.65
N SER A 10 -13.82 -8.49 16.06
CA SER A 10 -14.96 -8.19 15.18
C SER A 10 -14.68 -7.07 14.17
N THR A 11 -13.93 -6.03 14.54
CA THR A 11 -13.81 -4.80 13.73
C THR A 11 -13.09 -4.99 12.39
N THR A 12 -12.01 -5.78 12.36
CA THR A 12 -11.28 -6.06 11.11
C THR A 12 -12.13 -6.88 10.15
N ASN A 13 -12.89 -7.85 10.66
CA ASN A 13 -13.79 -8.66 9.84
C ASN A 13 -14.95 -7.80 9.29
N SER A 14 -15.43 -6.83 10.06
CA SER A 14 -16.43 -5.86 9.60
C SER A 14 -15.89 -4.94 8.50
N LEU A 15 -14.61 -4.55 8.54
CA LEU A 15 -13.97 -3.77 7.48
C LEU A 15 -13.80 -4.58 6.18
N PHE A 16 -13.43 -5.86 6.27
CA PHE A 16 -13.38 -6.75 5.11
C PHE A 16 -14.78 -6.93 4.51
N ALA A 17 -15.80 -7.17 5.34
CA ALA A 17 -17.19 -7.31 4.87
C ALA A 17 -17.72 -6.03 4.21
N TYR A 18 -17.37 -4.86 4.74
CA TYR A 18 -17.69 -3.57 4.13
C TYR A 18 -17.03 -3.39 2.76
N GLN A 19 -15.83 -3.92 2.58
CA GLN A 19 -15.11 -3.84 1.31
C GLN A 19 -15.87 -4.57 0.19
N ASP A 20 -16.47 -5.71 0.51
CA ASP A 20 -17.25 -6.52 -0.42
C ASP A 20 -18.64 -5.91 -0.71
N HIS A 21 -19.28 -5.33 0.33
CA HIS A 21 -20.63 -4.77 0.25
C HIS A 21 -20.75 -3.41 0.97
N PRO A 22 -20.26 -2.33 0.36
CA PRO A 22 -20.28 -1.00 1.00
C PRO A 22 -21.71 -0.48 1.13
N SER A 23 -22.07 -0.06 2.35
CA SER A 23 -23.38 0.51 2.70
C SER A 23 -23.20 1.75 3.56
N ALA A 24 -24.07 2.76 3.36
CA ALA A 24 -24.06 3.97 4.18
C ALA A 24 -24.27 3.66 5.67
N GLU A 25 -25.11 2.69 6.00
CA GLU A 25 -25.36 2.26 7.38
C GLU A 25 -24.12 1.63 8.00
N GLN A 26 -23.44 0.74 7.27
CA GLN A 26 -22.21 0.11 7.74
C GLN A 26 -21.05 1.10 7.86
N LYS A 27 -20.97 2.09 6.97
CA LYS A 27 -19.99 3.17 7.04
C LYS A 27 -20.11 3.96 8.34
N GLU A 28 -21.33 4.36 8.67
CA GLU A 28 -21.61 5.09 9.92
C GLU A 28 -21.31 4.21 11.14
N TYR A 29 -21.79 2.96 11.13
CA TYR A 29 -21.48 2.00 12.18
C TYR A 29 -19.96 1.87 12.42
N LEU A 30 -19.16 1.68 11.37
CA LEU A 30 -17.70 1.53 11.49
C LEU A 30 -17.03 2.80 12.03
N SER A 31 -17.50 3.99 11.63
CA SER A 31 -17.01 5.27 12.15
C SER A 31 -17.29 5.42 13.65
N VAL A 32 -18.51 5.13 14.09
CA VAL A 32 -18.90 5.18 15.51
C VAL A 32 -18.12 4.15 16.32
N ARG A 33 -18.00 2.91 15.82
CA ARG A 33 -17.24 1.85 16.48
C ARG A 33 -15.76 2.20 16.62
N PHE A 34 -15.18 2.93 15.67
CA PHE A 34 -13.83 3.46 15.80
C PHE A 34 -13.73 4.40 17.01
N ASP A 35 -14.66 5.35 17.15
CA ASP A 35 -14.65 6.31 18.26
C ASP A 35 -14.89 5.62 19.61
N GLU A 36 -15.72 4.59 19.68
CA GLU A 36 -15.93 3.82 20.92
C GLU A 36 -14.68 3.07 21.40
N ILE A 37 -13.88 2.56 20.45
CA ILE A 37 -12.65 1.80 20.74
C ILE A 37 -11.52 2.77 21.07
N PHE A 38 -11.29 3.74 20.18
CA PHE A 38 -10.15 4.63 20.26
C PHE A 38 -10.43 5.91 21.02
N GLY A 39 -11.68 6.21 21.41
CA GLY A 39 -12.05 7.37 22.24
C GLY A 39 -11.73 7.22 23.73
N ARG A 40 -11.35 6.02 24.17
CA ARG A 40 -11.01 5.74 25.56
C ARG A 40 -9.73 6.48 25.96
N CYS A 41 -9.68 6.89 27.23
CA CYS A 41 -8.49 7.49 27.84
C CYS A 41 -8.15 6.70 29.11
N TYR A 42 -6.89 6.33 29.25
CA TYR A 42 -6.40 5.55 30.39
C TYR A 42 -5.42 6.43 31.19
N LEU A 43 -5.93 7.05 32.26
CA LEU A 43 -5.21 8.02 33.10
C LEU A 43 -3.87 7.50 33.65
N HIS A 44 -3.81 6.20 33.99
CA HIS A 44 -2.61 5.58 34.56
C HIS A 44 -1.72 4.89 33.51
N HIS A 45 -2.02 5.03 32.21
CA HIS A 45 -1.25 4.43 31.12
C HIS A 45 -0.94 5.48 30.03
N PRO A 46 0.04 6.36 30.24
CA PRO A 46 0.34 7.46 29.32
C PRO A 46 0.74 6.98 27.92
N THR A 47 1.52 5.90 27.81
CA THR A 47 1.91 5.31 26.51
C THR A 47 0.70 4.82 25.72
N LEU A 48 -0.24 4.16 26.38
CA LEU A 48 -1.47 3.67 25.76
C LEU A 48 -2.35 4.85 25.33
N SER A 49 -2.55 5.83 26.21
CA SER A 49 -3.32 7.02 25.91
C SER A 49 -2.74 7.83 24.74
N ASN A 50 -1.41 7.90 24.63
CA ASN A 50 -0.72 8.51 23.49
C ASN A 50 -0.92 7.74 22.19
N ALA A 51 -0.85 6.41 22.23
CA ALA A 51 -1.15 5.59 21.05
C ALA A 51 -2.59 5.81 20.58
N LEU A 52 -3.57 5.76 21.49
CA LEU A 52 -4.98 6.02 21.17
C LEU A 52 -5.19 7.44 20.60
N ASN A 53 -4.49 8.44 21.15
CA ASN A 53 -4.48 9.80 20.59
C ASN A 53 -3.99 9.82 19.13
N GLN A 54 -2.92 9.11 18.81
CA GLN A 54 -2.42 9.03 17.42
C GLN A 54 -3.44 8.38 16.48
N PHE A 55 -4.13 7.32 16.93
CA PHE A 55 -5.22 6.73 16.14
C PHE A 55 -6.34 7.74 15.88
N ARG A 56 -6.78 8.49 16.90
CA ARG A 56 -7.80 9.54 16.76
C ARG A 56 -7.39 10.64 15.78
N GLN A 57 -6.16 11.14 15.90
CA GLN A 57 -5.61 12.18 15.01
C GLN A 57 -5.53 11.72 13.55
N ASN A 58 -5.38 10.41 13.32
CA ASN A 58 -5.29 9.83 11.97
C ASN A 58 -6.58 9.12 11.52
N LYS A 59 -7.72 9.33 12.20
CA LYS A 59 -8.98 8.63 11.93
C LYS A 59 -9.37 8.66 10.46
N GLU A 60 -9.36 9.84 9.84
CA GLU A 60 -9.72 10.02 8.43
C GLU A 60 -8.81 9.21 7.48
N GLN A 61 -7.51 9.15 7.78
CA GLN A 61 -6.57 8.38 6.98
C GLN A 61 -6.75 6.88 7.15
N LEU A 62 -7.00 6.44 8.39
CA LEU A 62 -7.19 5.03 8.73
C LEU A 62 -8.52 4.48 8.22
N LEU A 63 -9.56 5.31 8.15
CA LEU A 63 -10.88 4.95 7.65
C LEU A 63 -11.10 5.34 6.18
N ARG A 64 -10.06 5.70 5.43
CA ARG A 64 -10.15 6.07 4.00
C ARG A 64 -10.80 5.00 3.12
N VAL A 65 -10.71 3.73 3.51
CA VAL A 65 -11.42 2.61 2.85
C VAL A 65 -12.94 2.79 2.85
N LEU A 66 -13.49 3.56 3.79
CA LEU A 66 -14.93 3.86 3.83
C LEU A 66 -15.37 4.79 2.68
N ASP A 67 -14.46 5.60 2.15
CA ASP A 67 -14.69 6.44 0.98
C ASP A 67 -14.29 5.73 -0.32
N PHE A 68 -13.26 4.88 -0.24
CA PHE A 68 -12.71 4.16 -1.38
C PHE A 68 -12.57 2.66 -1.05
N PRO A 69 -13.66 1.87 -1.15
CA PRO A 69 -13.65 0.44 -0.83
C PRO A 69 -12.64 -0.36 -1.66
N ASN A 70 -12.30 0.11 -2.85
CA ASN A 70 -11.32 -0.57 -3.72
C ASN A 70 -9.87 -0.51 -3.19
N ILE A 71 -9.57 0.32 -2.18
CA ILE A 71 -8.22 0.41 -1.61
C ILE A 71 -7.96 -0.80 -0.70
N PRO A 72 -6.82 -1.49 -0.83
CA PRO A 72 -6.47 -2.59 0.06
C PRO A 72 -6.35 -2.14 1.53
N LEU A 73 -6.94 -2.91 2.43
CA LEU A 73 -6.80 -2.73 3.89
C LEU A 73 -5.41 -3.07 4.43
N HIS A 74 -4.56 -3.68 3.60
CA HIS A 74 -3.19 -4.06 3.94
C HIS A 74 -2.18 -3.39 3.02
N ASN A 75 -0.96 -3.21 3.53
CA ASN A 75 0.17 -2.62 2.81
C ASN A 75 1.18 -3.67 2.29
N ASN A 76 0.79 -4.94 2.18
CA ASN A 76 1.65 -6.05 1.75
C ASN A 76 2.38 -5.76 0.43
N ALA A 77 1.70 -5.17 -0.56
CA ALA A 77 2.30 -4.80 -1.84
C ALA A 77 3.42 -3.75 -1.66
N ALA A 78 3.15 -2.71 -0.86
CA ALA A 78 4.13 -1.65 -0.58
C ALA A 78 5.35 -2.20 0.18
N PHE A 79 5.12 -3.07 1.17
CA PHE A 79 6.20 -3.75 1.88
C PHE A 79 7.04 -4.65 0.97
N SER A 80 6.41 -5.39 0.06
CA SER A 80 7.11 -6.22 -0.92
C SER A 80 7.97 -5.37 -1.87
N ASP A 81 7.46 -4.21 -2.28
CA ASP A 81 8.16 -3.28 -3.16
C ASP A 81 9.42 -2.70 -2.49
N ILE A 82 9.31 -2.23 -1.23
CA ILE A 82 10.44 -1.64 -0.51
C ILE A 82 11.44 -2.67 0.04
N ARG A 83 11.05 -3.95 0.14
CA ARG A 83 11.87 -5.02 0.75
C ARG A 83 13.27 -5.12 0.14
N GLU A 84 13.36 -5.06 -1.19
CA GLU A 84 14.64 -5.16 -1.89
C GLU A 84 15.59 -4.02 -1.51
N PHE A 85 15.07 -2.80 -1.40
CA PHE A 85 15.81 -1.62 -0.98
C PHE A 85 16.31 -1.77 0.46
N VAL A 86 15.44 -2.12 1.41
CA VAL A 86 15.84 -2.25 2.83
C VAL A 86 16.82 -3.39 3.05
N THR A 87 16.67 -4.51 2.34
CA THR A 87 17.62 -5.62 2.40
C THR A 87 18.97 -5.20 1.85
N ARG A 88 19.03 -4.53 0.69
CA ARG A 88 20.29 -4.05 0.13
C ARG A 88 20.98 -3.05 1.04
N ARG A 89 20.24 -2.07 1.57
CA ARG A 89 20.77 -1.08 2.53
C ARG A 89 21.36 -1.75 3.77
N LYS A 90 20.67 -2.77 4.31
CA LYS A 90 21.14 -3.53 5.48
C LYS A 90 22.45 -4.26 5.21
N ILE A 91 22.61 -4.84 4.01
CA ILE A 91 23.82 -5.61 3.65
C ILE A 91 24.97 -4.69 3.25
N SER A 92 24.72 -3.60 2.51
CA SER A 92 25.77 -2.73 1.96
C SER A 92 26.21 -1.59 2.88
N GLY A 93 25.53 -1.39 4.02
CA GLY A 93 25.76 -0.22 4.88
C GLY A 93 25.31 1.11 4.27
N GLY A 94 24.43 1.07 3.27
CA GLY A 94 23.96 2.27 2.56
C GLY A 94 24.78 2.62 1.30
N THR A 95 24.70 3.88 0.90
CA THR A 95 25.37 4.46 -0.29
C THR A 95 26.34 5.54 0.14
N ARG A 96 27.53 5.59 -0.47
CA ARG A 96 28.60 6.55 -0.12
C ARG A 96 28.55 7.85 -0.90
N SER A 97 27.74 7.93 -1.95
CA SER A 97 27.57 9.13 -2.78
C SER A 97 26.12 9.25 -3.25
N GLU A 98 25.72 10.49 -3.55
CA GLU A 98 24.40 10.81 -4.10
C GLU A 98 24.21 10.22 -5.50
N ALA A 99 25.23 10.27 -6.36
CA ALA A 99 25.20 9.63 -7.67
C ALA A 99 24.97 8.12 -7.58
N GLY A 100 25.61 7.45 -6.61
CA GLY A 100 25.41 6.01 -6.36
C GLY A 100 24.01 5.69 -5.81
N LEU A 101 23.47 6.57 -4.99
CA LEU A 101 22.08 6.50 -4.51
C LEU A 101 21.10 6.58 -5.68
N GLN A 102 21.22 7.61 -6.51
CA GLN A 102 20.36 7.84 -7.67
C GLN A 102 20.43 6.69 -8.68
N ALA A 103 21.64 6.22 -9.00
CA ALA A 103 21.82 5.09 -9.91
C ALA A 103 21.14 3.82 -9.37
N ARG A 104 21.32 3.50 -8.08
CA ARG A 104 20.69 2.33 -7.46
C ARG A 104 19.17 2.45 -7.48
N ASP A 105 18.63 3.57 -7.04
CA ASP A 105 17.18 3.76 -6.90
C ASP A 105 16.50 3.75 -8.27
N THR A 106 17.15 4.32 -9.29
CA THR A 106 16.72 4.23 -10.70
C THR A 106 16.68 2.78 -11.18
N MET A 107 17.77 2.03 -10.99
CA MET A 107 17.86 0.64 -11.47
C MET A 107 16.89 -0.31 -10.74
N ILE A 108 16.70 -0.13 -9.43
CA ILE A 108 15.67 -0.85 -8.67
C ILE A 108 14.29 -0.50 -9.20
N GLY A 109 14.00 0.79 -9.43
CA GLY A 109 12.74 1.25 -10.00
C GLY A 109 12.44 0.59 -11.34
N LEU A 110 13.38 0.66 -12.29
CA LEU A 110 13.25 0.04 -13.62
C LEU A 110 13.01 -1.47 -13.52
N LYS A 111 13.80 -2.17 -12.70
CA LYS A 111 13.66 -3.62 -12.49
C LYS A 111 12.29 -3.99 -11.92
N LYS A 112 11.82 -3.28 -10.89
CA LYS A 112 10.52 -3.53 -10.25
C LYS A 112 9.38 -3.27 -11.23
N THR A 113 9.44 -2.18 -12.00
CA THR A 113 8.44 -1.86 -13.02
C THR A 113 8.40 -2.92 -14.11
N CYS A 114 9.54 -3.33 -14.66
CA CYS A 114 9.62 -4.44 -15.63
C CYS A 114 8.93 -5.70 -15.07
N ARG A 115 9.24 -6.07 -13.82
CA ARG A 115 8.63 -7.23 -13.16
C ARG A 115 7.10 -7.11 -13.02
N LYS A 116 6.58 -5.93 -12.68
CA LYS A 116 5.12 -5.68 -12.58
C LYS A 116 4.43 -5.71 -13.95
N LEU A 117 5.14 -5.32 -15.00
CA LEU A 117 4.63 -5.39 -16.37
C LEU A 117 4.73 -6.79 -16.99
N GLY A 118 5.55 -7.68 -16.42
CA GLY A 118 5.79 -9.03 -16.96
C GLY A 118 6.94 -9.08 -17.98
N ILE A 119 7.83 -8.08 -17.94
CA ILE A 119 8.91 -7.89 -18.90
C ILE A 119 10.24 -8.32 -18.27
N CYS A 120 11.08 -8.99 -19.06
CA CYS A 120 12.46 -9.27 -18.65
C CYS A 120 13.26 -7.97 -18.56
N PHE A 121 13.73 -7.63 -17.35
CA PHE A 121 14.52 -6.42 -17.11
C PHE A 121 15.77 -6.32 -18.00
N TRP A 122 16.48 -7.44 -18.21
CA TRP A 122 17.67 -7.46 -19.06
C TRP A 122 17.35 -7.21 -20.54
N ALA A 123 16.25 -7.78 -21.03
CA ALA A 123 15.79 -7.51 -22.39
C ALA A 123 15.42 -6.03 -22.56
N TYR A 124 14.74 -5.44 -21.57
CA TYR A 124 14.42 -4.01 -21.57
C TYR A 124 15.69 -3.15 -21.62
N LEU A 125 16.67 -3.43 -20.74
CA LEU A 125 17.92 -2.68 -20.70
C LEU A 125 18.69 -2.78 -22.02
N LEU A 126 18.78 -3.99 -22.60
CA LEU A 126 19.43 -4.21 -23.89
C LEU A 126 18.74 -3.46 -25.02
N SER A 127 17.40 -3.43 -25.04
CA SER A 127 16.64 -2.69 -26.04
C SER A 127 16.92 -1.18 -25.93
N ARG A 128 16.98 -0.63 -24.72
CA ARG A 128 17.35 0.79 -24.49
C ARG A 128 18.78 1.11 -24.90
N LEU A 129 19.74 0.19 -24.68
CA LEU A 129 21.14 0.38 -25.08
C LEU A 129 21.35 0.25 -26.60
N ARG A 130 20.59 -0.61 -27.26
CA ARG A 130 20.67 -0.83 -28.71
C ARG A 130 19.87 0.18 -29.52
N GLY A 131 18.87 0.83 -28.91
CA GLY A 131 17.95 1.72 -29.61
C GLY A 131 17.07 1.00 -30.63
N ASP A 132 16.81 -0.30 -30.43
CA ASP A 132 16.05 -1.12 -31.39
C ASP A 132 14.54 -1.06 -31.18
N ASP A 133 14.08 -0.37 -30.13
CA ASP A 133 12.69 -0.17 -29.72
C ASP A 133 11.82 -1.44 -29.65
N LYS A 134 12.45 -2.63 -29.55
CA LYS A 134 11.75 -3.91 -29.42
C LYS A 134 10.86 -3.99 -28.20
N ILE A 135 11.24 -3.31 -27.12
CA ILE A 135 10.41 -3.14 -25.94
C ILE A 135 10.08 -1.65 -25.84
N PRO A 136 8.79 -1.27 -25.88
CA PRO A 136 8.39 0.13 -25.74
C PRO A 136 8.88 0.75 -24.43
N PRO A 137 8.95 2.09 -24.35
CA PRO A 137 9.23 2.78 -23.10
C PRO A 137 8.27 2.34 -21.98
N LEU A 138 8.79 2.14 -20.77
CA LEU A 138 7.95 1.74 -19.63
C LEU A 138 6.74 2.67 -19.38
N PRO A 139 6.82 4.01 -19.55
CA PRO A 139 5.66 4.88 -19.39
C PRO A 139 4.49 4.51 -20.31
N ASP A 140 4.76 4.06 -21.53
CA ASP A 140 3.73 3.69 -22.50
C ASP A 140 3.08 2.38 -22.11
N LEU A 141 3.89 1.41 -21.69
CA LEU A 141 3.40 0.13 -21.17
C LEU A 141 2.60 0.28 -19.88
N ILE A 142 2.98 1.22 -19.00
CA ILE A 142 2.21 1.56 -17.80
C ILE A 142 0.84 2.12 -18.19
N ARG A 143 0.81 3.07 -19.15
CA ARG A 143 -0.45 3.67 -19.63
C ARG A 143 -1.35 2.61 -20.26
N GLN A 144 -0.81 1.77 -21.14
CA GLN A 144 -1.54 0.66 -21.75
C GLN A 144 -2.14 -0.26 -20.68
N LYS A 145 -1.34 -0.69 -19.70
CA LYS A 145 -1.80 -1.59 -18.64
C LYS A 145 -2.80 -0.95 -17.69
N ALA A 146 -2.76 0.38 -17.54
CA ALA A 146 -3.77 1.12 -16.78
C ALA A 146 -5.11 1.18 -17.53
N ILE A 147 -5.09 1.37 -18.85
CA ILE A 147 -6.29 1.31 -19.72
C ILE A 147 -6.89 -0.10 -19.69
N GLU A 148 -6.07 -1.15 -19.85
CA GLU A 148 -6.51 -2.56 -19.78
C GLU A 148 -7.21 -2.90 -18.45
N ARG A 149 -6.81 -2.22 -17.36
CA ARG A 149 -7.40 -2.40 -16.02
C ARG A 149 -8.59 -1.47 -15.74
N GLY A 150 -8.99 -0.64 -16.71
CA GLY A 150 -10.07 0.35 -16.54
C GLY A 150 -9.74 1.46 -15.54
N LEU A 151 -8.46 1.71 -15.25
CA LEU A 151 -8.01 2.72 -14.29
C LEU A 151 -7.91 4.13 -14.92
N VAL A 152 -7.86 4.19 -16.24
CA VAL A 152 -7.81 5.43 -17.03
C VAL A 152 -8.74 5.25 -18.23
N GLY A 153 -9.58 6.25 -18.54
CA GLY A 153 -10.42 6.22 -19.74
C GLY A 153 -9.56 6.08 -21.01
N SER A 154 -10.05 5.33 -22.00
CA SER A 154 -9.38 5.23 -23.29
C SER A 154 -9.20 6.64 -23.86
N PRO A 155 -8.00 7.05 -24.30
CA PRO A 155 -7.86 8.31 -25.00
C PRO A 155 -8.75 8.25 -26.25
N ALA A 156 -9.55 9.30 -26.43
CA ALA A 156 -10.35 9.54 -27.62
C ALA A 156 -9.45 9.82 -28.83
#